data_AF-A0A838TZC8-F1
#
_entry.id   AF-A0A838TZC8-F1
#
_cell.length_a   1.000
_cell.length_b   1.000
_cell.length_c   1.000
_cell.angle_alpha   90.00
_cell.angle_beta   90.00
_cell.angle_gamma   90.00
#
_symmetry.space_group_name_H-M   'P 1'
#
loop_
_entity.id
_entity.type
_entity.pdbx_description
1 polymer ?
#
loop_
_entity_poly.entity_id
_entity_poly.type
_entity_poly.pdbx_seq_one_letter_code
_entity_poly.pdbx_strand_id
1 'polypeptide(L)'
;MGDIALRQEIRQALLVIGGMTNSIFPEVEALLLAPGNDYLSGLQYIASKKVMSRYESIIDFLFCELNPEHRFACQRYYTGAGKQLQDLITLEERVQYQKELLVALRVASERFQEKRRESWRSYVDEVQEQIFMAS
;
A
#
# COMPACT_ATOMS: atom_id res chain seq x y z
N MET A 1 -12.49 -11.44 21.14
CA MET A 1 -11.79 -12.69 20.75
C MET A 1 -11.67 -12.88 19.23
N GLY A 2 -12.31 -12.08 18.36
CA GLY A 2 -12.20 -12.24 16.89
C GLY A 2 -10.94 -11.65 16.24
N ASP A 3 -10.37 -10.57 16.81
CA ASP A 3 -9.23 -9.85 16.20
C ASP A 3 -7.90 -10.64 16.33
N ILE A 4 -7.72 -11.36 17.45
CA ILE A 4 -6.50 -12.17 17.68
C ILE A 4 -6.46 -13.38 16.77
N ALA A 5 -7.60 -14.07 16.57
CA ALA A 5 -7.70 -15.22 15.69
C ALA A 5 -7.44 -14.83 14.22
N LEU A 6 -8.01 -13.70 13.78
CA LEU A 6 -7.80 -13.18 12.43
C LEU A 6 -6.33 -12.80 12.17
N ARG A 7 -5.66 -12.14 13.14
CA ARG A 7 -4.22 -11.83 13.04
C ARG A 7 -3.35 -13.07 13.00
N GLN A 8 -3.78 -14.14 13.68
CA GLN A 8 -3.06 -15.41 13.73
C GLN A 8 -3.23 -16.20 12.43
N GLU A 9 -4.43 -16.18 11.84
CA GLU A 9 -4.72 -16.73 10.51
C GLU A 9 -4.00 -15.97 9.39
N ILE A 10 -3.95 -14.63 9.44
CA ILE A 10 -3.17 -13.82 8.49
C ILE A 10 -1.68 -14.15 8.61
N ARG A 11 -1.13 -14.25 9.82
CA ARG A 11 0.27 -14.69 10.03
C ARG A 11 0.53 -16.08 9.47
N GLN A 12 -0.39 -17.03 9.67
CA GLN A 12 -0.22 -18.38 9.13
C GLN A 12 -0.36 -18.42 7.60
N ALA A 13 -1.26 -17.63 7.01
CA ALA A 13 -1.38 -17.49 5.57
C ALA A 13 -0.10 -16.90 4.95
N LEU A 14 0.52 -15.89 5.59
CA LEU A 14 1.81 -15.32 5.17
C LEU A 14 2.96 -16.34 5.25
N LEU A 15 2.91 -17.29 6.20
CA LEU A 15 3.88 -18.38 6.31
C LEU A 15 3.64 -19.48 5.26
N VAL A 16 2.39 -19.77 4.92
CA VAL A 16 2.00 -20.81 3.94
C VAL A 16 2.30 -20.41 2.49
N ILE A 17 2.30 -19.10 2.17
CA ILE A 17 2.77 -18.59 0.86
C ILE A 17 4.32 -18.68 0.74
N GLY A 18 5.01 -19.16 1.79
CA GLY A 18 6.40 -19.57 1.70
C GLY A 18 7.41 -18.45 1.91
N GLY A 19 7.15 -17.46 2.79
CA GLY A 19 8.18 -16.49 3.20
C GLY A 19 8.84 -15.72 2.04
N MET A 20 8.16 -15.59 0.90
CA MET A 20 8.70 -15.04 -0.36
C MET A 20 8.25 -13.61 -0.66
N THR A 21 7.64 -12.91 0.31
CA THR A 21 7.47 -11.46 0.20
C THR A 21 8.72 -10.79 0.74
N ASN A 22 9.66 -10.44 -0.14
CA ASN A 22 10.80 -9.58 0.21
C ASN A 22 10.34 -8.12 0.47
N SER A 23 9.05 -7.85 0.33
CA SER A 23 8.45 -6.56 0.63
C SER A 23 8.52 -6.23 2.12
N ILE A 24 8.78 -4.95 2.39
CA ILE A 24 8.70 -4.40 3.74
C ILE A 24 7.26 -4.22 4.24
N PHE A 25 6.28 -4.44 3.35
CA PHE A 25 4.83 -4.37 3.58
C PHE A 25 4.17 -5.69 3.11
N PRO A 26 4.40 -6.81 3.81
CA PRO A 26 4.01 -8.14 3.35
C PRO A 26 2.49 -8.32 3.20
N GLU A 27 1.67 -7.67 4.04
CA GLU A 27 0.22 -7.75 3.94
C GLU A 27 -0.33 -7.04 2.70
N VAL A 28 0.29 -5.90 2.34
CA VAL A 28 -0.06 -5.13 1.13
C VAL A 28 0.28 -5.94 -0.12
N GLU A 29 1.47 -6.56 -0.14
CA GLU A 29 1.89 -7.41 -1.25
C GLU A 29 0.97 -8.63 -1.40
N ALA A 30 0.60 -9.28 -0.30
CA ALA A 30 -0.34 -10.40 -0.32
C ALA A 30 -1.71 -10.01 -0.91
N LEU A 31 -2.25 -8.83 -0.56
CA LEU A 31 -3.49 -8.34 -1.16
C LEU A 31 -3.33 -8.05 -2.65
N LEU A 32 -2.20 -7.51 -3.10
CA LEU A 32 -2.00 -7.22 -4.52
C LEU A 32 -1.80 -8.50 -5.36
N LEU A 33 -1.24 -9.56 -4.77
CA LEU A 33 -0.97 -10.83 -5.46
C LEU A 33 -2.12 -11.84 -5.38
N ALA A 34 -3.06 -11.67 -4.46
CA ALA A 34 -4.15 -12.62 -4.27
C ALA A 34 -5.02 -12.74 -5.55
N PRO A 35 -5.29 -13.95 -6.04
CA PRO A 35 -6.08 -14.13 -7.25
C PRO A 35 -7.54 -13.67 -7.03
N GLY A 36 -8.12 -13.04 -8.04
CA GLY A 36 -9.56 -12.73 -8.07
C GLY A 36 -10.00 -11.55 -7.20
N ASN A 37 -9.09 -10.66 -6.80
CA ASN A 37 -9.44 -9.42 -6.13
C ASN A 37 -9.35 -8.18 -7.05
N ASP A 38 -10.01 -7.12 -6.61
CA ASP A 38 -10.10 -5.85 -7.34
C ASP A 38 -9.09 -4.80 -6.86
N TYR A 39 -8.17 -5.10 -5.95
CA TYR A 39 -7.29 -4.10 -5.34
C TYR A 39 -6.35 -3.46 -6.36
N LEU A 40 -5.65 -4.27 -7.17
CA LEU A 40 -4.76 -3.76 -8.21
C LEU A 40 -5.56 -3.02 -9.31
N SER A 41 -6.67 -3.60 -9.75
CA SER A 41 -7.57 -3.00 -10.74
C SER A 41 -8.11 -1.65 -10.27
N GLY A 42 -8.53 -1.56 -9.00
CA GLY A 42 -9.05 -0.34 -8.43
C GLY A 42 -7.98 0.72 -8.26
N LEU A 43 -6.78 0.33 -7.85
CA LEU A 43 -5.66 1.26 -7.79
C LEU A 43 -5.33 1.81 -9.19
N GLN A 44 -5.24 0.96 -10.21
CA GLN A 44 -5.01 1.38 -11.60
C GLN A 44 -6.12 2.29 -12.14
N TYR A 45 -7.37 2.03 -11.75
CA TYR A 45 -8.51 2.84 -12.14
C TYR A 45 -8.41 4.27 -11.59
N ILE A 46 -8.18 4.40 -10.28
CA ILE A 46 -8.05 5.70 -9.59
C ILE A 46 -6.79 6.44 -10.01
N ALA A 47 -5.68 5.72 -10.20
CA ALA A 47 -4.41 6.27 -10.61
C ALA A 47 -4.24 6.36 -12.14
N SER A 48 -5.31 6.25 -12.94
CA SER A 48 -5.25 6.22 -14.41
C SER A 48 -4.53 7.41 -15.07
N LYS A 49 -4.44 8.55 -14.38
CA LYS A 49 -3.71 9.76 -14.83
C LYS A 49 -2.28 9.86 -14.29
N LYS A 50 -1.82 8.90 -13.48
CA LYS A 50 -0.50 8.87 -12.87
C LYS A 50 0.46 8.02 -13.69
N VAL A 51 1.72 8.43 -13.69
CA VAL A 51 2.78 7.68 -14.36
C VAL A 51 3.40 6.71 -13.36
N MET A 52 2.79 5.53 -13.22
CA MET A 52 3.26 4.48 -12.29
C MET A 52 4.66 3.94 -12.65
N SER A 53 5.07 4.04 -13.92
CA SER A 53 6.39 3.56 -14.38
C SER A 53 7.59 4.36 -13.85
N ARG A 54 7.36 5.41 -13.05
CA ARG A 54 8.43 6.17 -12.37
C ARG A 54 8.88 5.53 -11.06
N TYR A 55 8.22 4.46 -10.64
CA TYR A 55 8.47 3.75 -9.39
C TYR A 55 8.88 2.31 -9.71
N GLU A 56 9.70 1.70 -8.86
CA GLU A 56 10.17 0.32 -9.05
C GLU A 56 9.05 -0.72 -8.87
N SER A 57 8.02 -0.39 -8.08
CA SER A 57 6.87 -1.27 -7.84
C SER A 57 5.55 -0.51 -7.65
N ILE A 58 4.43 -1.24 -7.67
CA ILE A 58 3.10 -0.68 -7.32
C ILE A 58 3.06 -0.23 -5.87
N ILE A 59 3.73 -0.95 -4.97
CA ILE A 59 3.81 -0.62 -3.55
C ILE A 59 4.60 0.68 -3.36
N ASP A 60 5.73 0.83 -4.07
CA ASP A 60 6.52 2.05 -4.11
C ASP A 60 5.71 3.25 -4.62
N PHE A 61 4.96 3.06 -5.70
CA PHE A 61 4.04 4.07 -6.24
C PHE A 61 3.05 4.52 -5.17
N LEU A 62 2.34 3.57 -4.55
CA LEU A 62 1.31 3.89 -3.57
C LEU A 62 1.91 4.58 -2.34
N PHE A 63 3.04 4.05 -1.83
CA PHE A 63 3.75 4.60 -0.68
C PHE A 63 4.21 6.05 -0.91
N CYS A 64 4.91 6.31 -2.02
CA CYS A 64 5.46 7.65 -2.32
C CYS A 64 4.41 8.69 -2.72
N GLU A 65 3.22 8.26 -3.14
CA GLU A 65 2.12 9.16 -3.43
C GLU A 65 1.29 9.51 -2.19
N LEU A 66 1.20 8.60 -1.22
CA LEU A 66 0.56 8.86 0.08
C LEU A 66 1.48 9.57 1.07
N ASN A 67 2.79 9.32 0.98
CA ASN A 67 3.82 9.88 1.86
C ASN A 67 4.89 10.64 1.04
N PRO A 68 4.56 11.84 0.52
CA PRO A 68 5.43 12.58 -0.40
C PRO A 68 6.81 12.94 0.17
N GLU A 69 6.94 13.04 1.50
CA GLU A 69 8.19 13.32 2.21
C GLU A 69 9.26 12.25 1.97
N HIS A 70 8.87 11.00 1.72
CA HIS A 70 9.79 9.90 1.44
C HIS A 70 10.18 9.77 -0.04
N ARG A 71 9.49 10.48 -0.93
CA ARG A 71 9.67 10.35 -2.38
C ARG A 71 11.11 10.55 -2.83
N PHE A 72 11.81 11.54 -2.29
CA PHE A 72 13.19 11.81 -2.65
C PHE A 72 14.13 10.67 -2.21
N ALA A 73 13.92 10.12 -1.01
CA ALA A 73 14.71 8.99 -0.52
C ALA A 73 14.51 7.75 -1.39
N CYS A 74 13.25 7.44 -1.74
CA CYS A 74 12.89 6.35 -2.65
C CYS A 74 13.53 6.52 -4.04
N GLN A 75 13.45 7.71 -4.65
CA GLN A 75 14.08 7.98 -5.96
C GLN A 75 15.61 7.82 -5.94
N ARG A 76 16.25 8.24 -4.83
CA ARG A 76 17.69 7.99 -4.65
C ARG A 76 18.01 6.50 -4.55
N TYR A 77 17.16 5.72 -3.89
CA TYR A 77 17.32 4.28 -3.83
C TYR A 77 17.20 3.64 -5.23
N TYR A 78 16.20 4.04 -6.03
CA TYR A 78 15.99 3.51 -7.40
C TYR A 78 17.20 3.77 -8.33
N THR A 79 17.94 4.85 -8.08
CA THR A 79 19.16 5.19 -8.84
C THR A 79 20.45 4.60 -8.24
N GLY A 80 20.35 3.74 -7.22
CA GLY A 80 21.49 3.11 -6.54
C GLY A 80 22.27 4.04 -5.60
N ALA A 81 21.77 5.25 -5.35
CA ALA A 81 22.44 6.30 -4.57
C ALA A 81 21.81 6.55 -3.18
N GLY A 82 20.85 5.72 -2.76
CA GLY A 82 20.07 5.85 -1.52
C GLY A 82 20.04 4.56 -0.71
N LYS A 83 19.64 4.67 0.56
CA LYS A 83 19.41 3.52 1.45
C LYS A 83 18.06 2.88 1.16
N GLN A 84 17.89 1.62 1.57
CA GLN A 84 16.58 0.99 1.51
C GLN A 84 15.63 1.67 2.49
N LEU A 85 14.34 1.71 2.16
CA LEU A 85 13.33 2.36 3.01
C LEU A 85 13.29 1.76 4.42
N GLN A 86 13.49 0.44 4.56
CA GLN A 86 13.57 -0.23 5.87
C GLN A 86 14.72 0.25 6.76
N ASP A 87 15.76 0.86 6.18
CA ASP A 87 16.88 1.42 6.94
C ASP A 87 16.62 2.87 7.36
N LEU A 88 15.53 3.47 6.87
CA LEU A 88 15.17 4.87 7.06
C LEU A 88 13.98 5.06 8.00
N ILE A 89 13.14 4.03 8.14
CA ILE A 89 11.93 4.07 8.96
C ILE A 89 12.06 3.13 10.16
N THR A 90 11.48 3.53 11.26
CA THR A 90 11.31 2.73 12.46
C THR A 90 10.30 1.61 12.25
N LEU A 91 10.27 0.65 13.18
CA LEU A 91 9.24 -0.40 13.17
C LEU A 91 7.82 0.18 13.35
N GLU A 92 7.68 1.22 14.17
CA GLU A 92 6.39 1.89 14.43
C GLU A 92 5.87 2.57 13.17
N GLU A 93 6.74 3.32 12.47
CA GLU A 93 6.43 3.92 11.17
C GLU A 93 6.08 2.85 10.13
N ARG A 94 6.81 1.74 10.08
CA ARG A 94 6.51 0.63 9.16
C ARG A 94 5.11 0.06 9.38
N VAL A 95 4.72 -0.14 10.64
CA VAL A 95 3.37 -0.63 11.00
C VAL A 95 2.31 0.41 10.61
N GLN A 96 2.59 1.69 10.85
CA GLN A 96 1.69 2.78 10.48
C GLN A 96 1.50 2.84 8.95
N TYR A 97 2.58 2.90 8.18
CA TYR A 97 2.53 2.92 6.72
C TYR A 97 1.85 1.67 6.15
N GLN A 98 2.05 0.48 6.75
CA GLN A 98 1.32 -0.71 6.31
C GLN A 98 -0.20 -0.51 6.44
N LYS A 99 -0.70 0.05 7.55
CA LYS A 99 -2.13 0.34 7.72
C LYS A 99 -2.64 1.33 6.67
N GLU A 100 -1.88 2.39 6.42
CA GLU A 100 -2.25 3.42 5.44
C GLU A 100 -2.38 2.84 4.03
N LEU A 101 -1.40 2.03 3.62
CA LEU A 101 -1.40 1.33 2.34
C LEU A 101 -2.60 0.38 2.21
N LEU A 102 -2.94 -0.34 3.28
CA LEU A 102 -4.11 -1.24 3.30
C LEU A 102 -5.43 -0.46 3.18
N VAL A 103 -5.57 0.67 3.89
CA VAL A 103 -6.75 1.55 3.74
C VAL A 103 -6.85 2.08 2.31
N ALA A 104 -5.72 2.54 1.75
CA ALA A 104 -5.69 3.05 0.39
C ALA A 104 -6.15 2.02 -0.64
N LEU A 105 -5.68 0.77 -0.54
CA LEU A 105 -6.12 -0.32 -1.41
C LEU A 105 -7.62 -0.58 -1.26
N ARG A 106 -8.13 -0.61 -0.02
CA ARG A 106 -9.57 -0.79 0.24
C ARG A 106 -10.40 0.29 -0.45
N VAL A 107 -10.09 1.57 -0.23
CA VAL A 107 -10.81 2.69 -0.84
C VAL A 107 -10.76 2.60 -2.36
N ALA A 108 -9.59 2.29 -2.94
CA ALA A 108 -9.45 2.17 -4.39
C ALA A 108 -10.34 1.05 -4.98
N SER A 109 -10.41 -0.09 -4.29
CA SER A 109 -11.28 -1.21 -4.67
C SER A 109 -12.76 -0.85 -4.59
N GLU A 110 -13.19 -0.23 -3.49
CA GLU A 110 -14.59 0.21 -3.30
C GLU A 110 -15.02 1.18 -4.42
N ARG A 111 -14.16 2.16 -4.75
CA ARG A 111 -14.45 3.15 -5.80
C ARG A 111 -14.50 2.53 -7.19
N PHE A 112 -13.69 1.50 -7.44
CA PHE A 112 -13.75 0.74 -8.67
C PHE A 112 -15.05 -0.05 -8.80
N GLN A 113 -15.48 -0.72 -7.73
CA GLN A 113 -16.75 -1.45 -7.68
C GLN A 113 -17.97 -0.53 -7.88
N GLU A 114 -17.92 0.67 -7.30
CA GLU A 114 -18.92 1.72 -7.50
C GLU A 114 -18.84 2.40 -8.88
N LYS A 115 -17.79 2.13 -9.66
CA LYS A 115 -17.44 2.84 -10.91
C LYS A 115 -17.35 4.36 -10.72
N ARG A 116 -17.02 4.81 -9.51
CA ARG A 116 -16.96 6.22 -9.14
C ARG A 116 -15.67 6.84 -9.66
N ARG A 117 -15.78 7.80 -10.57
CA ARG A 117 -14.62 8.56 -11.03
C ARG A 117 -14.30 9.66 -10.03
N GLU A 118 -13.04 9.77 -9.68
CA GLU A 118 -12.54 10.88 -8.86
C GLU A 118 -11.14 11.29 -9.27
N SER A 119 -10.69 12.43 -8.73
CA SER A 119 -9.31 12.87 -8.90
C SER A 119 -8.42 12.15 -7.89
N TRP A 120 -7.14 11.98 -8.23
CA TRP A 120 -6.16 11.44 -7.28
C TRP A 120 -6.13 12.20 -5.96
N ARG A 121 -6.31 13.52 -6.00
CA ARG A 121 -6.31 14.35 -4.78
C ARG A 121 -7.50 14.01 -3.88
N SER A 122 -8.71 13.95 -4.46
CA SER A 122 -9.92 13.50 -3.76
C SER A 122 -9.73 12.14 -3.10
N TYR A 123 -9.12 11.21 -3.82
CA TYR A 123 -8.84 9.88 -3.31
C TYR A 123 -7.87 9.90 -2.12
N VAL A 124 -6.76 10.66 -2.22
CA VAL A 124 -5.79 10.80 -1.12
C VAL A 124 -6.43 11.47 0.10
N ASP A 125 -7.20 12.54 -0.11
CA ASP A 125 -7.90 13.25 0.97
C ASP A 125 -8.84 12.28 1.72
N GLU A 126 -9.61 11.47 0.99
CA GLU A 126 -10.49 10.46 1.60
C GLU A 126 -9.72 9.37 2.36
N VAL A 127 -8.63 8.87 1.78
CA VAL A 127 -7.77 7.87 2.45
C VAL A 127 -7.27 8.42 3.79
N GLN A 128 -6.82 9.68 3.81
CA GLN A 128 -6.37 10.36 5.03
C GLN A 128 -7.50 10.54 6.05
N GLU A 129 -8.70 10.90 5.62
CA GLU A 129 -9.88 10.97 6.49
C GLU A 129 -10.19 9.62 7.13
N GLN A 130 -10.16 8.52 6.36
CA GLN A 130 -10.42 7.19 6.89
C GLN A 130 -9.32 6.71 7.86
N ILE A 131 -8.06 7.07 7.62
CA ILE A 131 -6.95 6.79 8.55
C ILE A 131 -7.16 7.53 9.87
N PHE A 132 -7.52 8.82 9.80
CA PHE A 132 -7.77 9.64 10.98
C PHE A 132 -8.94 9.10 11.83
N MET A 133 -10.03 8.66 11.19
CA MET A 133 -11.19 8.10 11.90
C MET A 133 -10.94 6.72 12.52
N ALA A 134 -9.92 5.99 12.05
CA ALA A 134 -9.57 4.65 12.53
C ALA A 134 -8.47 4.65 13.61
N SER A 135 -7.90 5.82 13.93
CA SER A 135 -6.82 6.02 14.91
C SER A 135 -7.37 6.42 16.28
#